data_AF-A0AAP1WEI1-F1
#
_entry.id   AF-A0AAP1WEI1-F1
#
_cell.length_a   1.000
_cell.length_b   1.000
_cell.length_c   1.000
_cell.angle_alpha   90.00
_cell.angle_beta   90.00
_cell.angle_gamma   90.00
#
_symmetry.space_group_name_H-M   'P 1'
#
loop_
_entity.id
_entity.type
_entity.pdbx_description
1 polymer ?
#
loop_
_entity_poly.entity_id
_entity_poly.type
_entity_poly.pdbx_seq_one_letter_code
_entity_poly.pdbx_strand_id
1 'polypeptide(L)'
;MDITKILNTNRVILDMQATNKAEAIEELTNLLKKDGAIDCRETFIKDVWQREAEGSTGFENHIAIPHGKSSAVINTTLAIGRTRQDIPWETLDGSSVRCII
;
A
#
# COMPACT_ATOMS: atom_id res chain seq x y z
N MET A 1 6.63 -13.23 11.03
CA MET A 1 5.63 -12.36 11.71
C MET A 1 4.27 -12.99 11.47
N ASP A 2 3.40 -13.04 12.48
CA ASP A 2 2.08 -13.64 12.33
C ASP A 2 1.12 -12.60 11.74
N ILE A 3 0.61 -12.86 10.52
CA ILE A 3 -0.21 -11.90 9.78
C ILE A 3 -1.50 -11.53 10.53
N THR A 4 -2.02 -12.48 11.32
CA THR A 4 -3.24 -12.30 12.11
C THR A 4 -3.09 -11.24 13.20
N LYS A 5 -1.85 -10.85 13.53
CA LYS A 5 -1.54 -9.82 14.53
C LYS A 5 -1.36 -8.41 13.94
N ILE A 6 -1.19 -8.29 12.63
CA ILE A 6 -0.85 -7.02 11.96
C ILE A 6 -1.87 -6.57 10.91
N LEU A 7 -2.77 -7.49 10.50
CA LEU A 7 -3.89 -7.20 9.63
C LEU A 7 -5.20 -7.31 10.42
N ASN A 8 -6.11 -6.36 10.17
CA ASN A 8 -7.49 -6.41 10.66
C ASN A 8 -8.44 -5.94 9.56
N THR A 9 -9.74 -6.20 9.72
CA THR A 9 -10.75 -5.89 8.69
C THR A 9 -10.92 -4.40 8.42
N ASN A 10 -10.57 -3.51 9.36
CA ASN A 10 -10.63 -2.07 9.15
C ASN A 10 -9.54 -1.58 8.19
N ARG A 11 -8.51 -2.39 7.94
CA ARG A 11 -7.41 -2.11 7.02
C ARG A 11 -7.57 -2.81 5.66
N VAL A 12 -8.80 -3.19 5.30
CA VAL A 12 -9.11 -3.84 4.02
C VAL A 12 -10.13 -3.01 3.24
N ILE A 13 -9.79 -2.63 2.00
CA ILE A 13 -10.68 -1.95 1.05
C ILE A 13 -10.78 -2.80 -0.21
N LEU A 14 -11.96 -3.36 -0.48
CA LEU A 14 -12.17 -4.24 -1.64
C LEU A 14 -12.63 -3.51 -2.92
N ASP A 15 -12.94 -2.22 -2.77
CA ASP A 15 -13.50 -1.34 -3.79
C ASP A 15 -12.77 0.02 -3.79
N MET A 16 -11.44 -0.02 -3.98
CA MET A 16 -10.63 1.21 -4.00
C MET A 16 -11.01 2.10 -5.17
N GLN A 17 -10.92 3.41 -4.95
CA GLN A 17 -11.21 4.42 -5.98
C GLN A 17 -9.96 4.80 -6.78
N ALA A 18 -8.77 4.48 -6.28
CA ALA A 18 -7.51 4.73 -6.96
C ALA A 18 -7.49 4.18 -8.41
N THR A 19 -6.98 5.01 -9.31
CA THR A 19 -6.85 4.73 -10.75
C THR A 19 -5.39 4.64 -11.21
N ASN A 20 -4.45 4.98 -10.32
CA ASN A 20 -3.01 4.94 -10.58
C ASN A 20 -2.24 4.64 -9.28
N LYS A 21 -0.93 4.34 -9.44
CA LYS A 21 0.00 4.02 -8.34
C LYS A 21 -0.05 5.03 -7.18
N ALA A 22 -0.02 6.32 -7.50
CA ALA A 22 0.06 7.36 -6.48
C ALA A 22 -1.23 7.42 -5.64
N GLU A 23 -2.38 7.41 -6.31
CA GLU A 23 -3.68 7.36 -5.64
C GLU A 23 -3.82 6.11 -4.76
N ALA A 24 -3.31 4.96 -5.20
CA ALA A 24 -3.39 3.71 -4.43
C ALA A 24 -2.56 3.79 -3.14
N ILE A 25 -1.34 4.33 -3.21
CA ILE A 25 -0.47 4.55 -2.04
C ILE A 25 -1.12 5.56 -1.08
N GLU A 26 -1.71 6.64 -1.61
CA GLU A 26 -2.38 7.64 -0.79
C GLU A 26 -3.63 7.10 -0.10
N GLU A 27 -4.48 6.36 -0.82
CA GLU A 27 -5.73 5.79 -0.30
C GLU A 27 -5.45 4.79 0.84
N LEU A 28 -4.48 3.89 0.65
CA LEU A 28 -4.08 2.93 1.70
C LEU A 28 -3.37 3.62 2.87
N THR A 29 -2.57 4.66 2.62
CA THR A 29 -1.96 5.42 3.72
C THR A 29 -3.01 6.14 4.55
N ASN A 30 -4.03 6.72 3.90
CA ASN A 30 -5.17 7.35 4.60
C ASN A 30 -5.91 6.33 5.48
N LEU A 31 -6.05 5.09 5.01
CA LEU A 31 -6.64 4.01 5.81
C LEU A 31 -5.80 3.69 7.05
N LEU A 32 -4.48 3.54 6.90
CA LEU A 32 -3.55 3.32 8.02
C LEU A 32 -3.58 4.47 9.03
N LYS A 33 -3.68 5.72 8.54
CA LYS A 33 -3.77 6.91 9.38
C LYS A 33 -5.09 6.95 10.16
N LYS A 34 -6.21 6.64 9.49
CA LYS A 34 -7.54 6.59 10.09
C LYS A 34 -7.66 5.52 11.17
N ASP A 35 -7.05 4.37 10.96
CA ASP A 35 -7.01 3.28 11.94
C ASP A 35 -6.05 3.54 13.11
N GLY A 36 -5.16 4.55 12.98
CA GLY A 36 -4.21 4.93 14.02
C GLY A 36 -2.93 4.08 14.03
N ALA A 37 -2.63 3.39 12.93
CA ALA A 37 -1.40 2.62 12.79
C ALA A 37 -0.17 3.52 12.51
N ILE A 38 -0.41 4.73 11.98
CA ILE A 38 0.60 5.75 11.74
C ILE A 38 0.22 7.11 12.35
N ASP A 39 1.20 7.88 12.80
CA ASP A 39 1.00 9.20 13.40
C ASP A 39 1.16 10.37 12.40
N CYS A 40 1.87 10.17 11.30
CA CYS A 40 2.12 11.17 10.28
C CYS A 40 1.99 10.59 8.87
N ARG A 41 0.95 11.02 8.14
CA ARG A 41 0.65 10.56 6.78
C ARG A 41 1.77 10.96 5.81
N GLU A 42 2.19 12.21 5.87
CA GLU A 42 3.12 12.81 4.92
C GLU A 42 4.51 12.16 5.03
N THR A 43 4.96 11.91 6.25
CA THR A 43 6.21 11.18 6.51
C THR A 43 6.12 9.75 5.97
N PHE A 44 5.03 9.04 6.24
CA PHE A 44 4.87 7.67 5.75
C PHE A 44 4.85 7.59 4.21
N ILE A 45 4.09 8.47 3.54
CA ILE A 45 4.05 8.53 2.06
C ILE A 45 5.45 8.78 1.50
N LYS A 46 6.20 9.73 2.09
CA LYS A 46 7.56 10.04 1.66
C LYS A 46 8.47 8.81 1.77
N ASP A 47 8.38 8.06 2.86
CA ASP A 47 9.21 6.88 3.10
C ASP A 47 8.84 5.72 2.16
N VAL A 48 7.55 5.56 1.83
CA VAL A 48 7.07 4.60 0.82
C VAL A 48 7.61 4.96 -0.57
N TRP A 49 7.55 6.25 -0.95
CA TRP A 49 8.10 6.70 -2.24
C TRP A 49 9.61 6.59 -2.31
N GLN A 50 10.32 6.82 -1.20
CA GLN A 50 11.74 6.57 -1.13
C GLN A 50 12.05 5.10 -1.43
N ARG A 51 11.28 4.17 -0.85
CA ARG A 51 11.43 2.74 -1.16
C ARG A 51 11.07 2.43 -2.62
N GLU A 52 10.01 3.01 -3.16
CA GLU A 52 9.59 2.81 -4.55
C GLU A 52 10.66 3.29 -5.55
N ALA A 53 11.39 4.36 -5.22
CA ALA A 53 12.46 4.90 -6.05
C ALA A 53 13.72 4.02 -6.11
N GLU A 54 13.92 3.14 -5.12
CA GLU A 54 15.00 2.13 -5.16
C GLU A 54 14.69 1.01 -6.17
N GLY A 55 13.42 0.87 -6.56
CA GLY A 55 12.94 -0.12 -7.50
C GLY A 55 11.47 -0.42 -7.25
N SER A 56 10.72 -0.67 -8.33
CA SER A 56 9.28 -0.90 -8.25
C SER A 56 8.94 -2.00 -7.25
N THR A 57 7.86 -1.78 -6.48
CA THR A 57 7.27 -2.79 -5.62
C THR A 57 6.10 -3.53 -6.28
N GLY A 58 5.86 -3.27 -7.57
CA GLY A 58 4.98 -4.09 -8.38
C GLY A 58 5.61 -5.47 -8.60
N PHE A 59 4.87 -6.50 -8.21
CA PHE A 59 5.28 -7.90 -8.33
C PHE A 59 4.60 -8.53 -9.56
N GLU A 60 4.49 -9.85 -9.60
CA GLU A 60 3.76 -10.57 -10.63
C GLU A 60 2.27 -10.72 -10.28
N ASN A 61 1.47 -11.18 -11.25
CA ASN A 61 0.08 -11.60 -11.03
C ASN A 61 -0.84 -10.49 -10.48
N HIS A 62 -0.69 -9.27 -10.99
CA HIS A 62 -1.50 -8.11 -10.61
C HIS A 62 -1.38 -7.68 -9.13
N ILE A 63 -0.25 -7.98 -8.47
CA ILE A 63 0.01 -7.63 -7.07
C ILE A 63 1.10 -6.55 -6.97
N ALA A 64 0.90 -5.57 -6.08
CA ALA A 64 1.97 -4.68 -5.61
C ALA A 64 2.08 -4.73 -4.08
N ILE A 65 3.30 -4.55 -3.57
CA ILE A 65 3.62 -4.55 -2.14
C ILE A 65 4.34 -3.27 -1.70
N PRO A 66 3.77 -2.07 -1.90
CA PRO A 66 4.39 -0.81 -1.49
C PRO A 66 4.60 -0.77 0.02
N HIS A 67 5.84 -0.59 0.46
CA HIS A 67 6.20 -0.58 1.88
C HIS A 67 7.22 0.52 2.17
N GLY A 68 7.31 0.91 3.44
CA GLY A 68 8.30 1.89 3.89
C GLY A 68 8.66 1.66 5.35
N LYS A 69 9.96 1.70 5.67
CA LYS A 69 10.42 1.79 7.06
C LYS A 69 10.34 3.26 7.46
N SER A 70 9.38 3.59 8.31
CA SER A 70 9.06 4.98 8.64
C SER A 70 9.06 5.21 10.15
N SER A 71 9.52 6.38 10.58
CA SER A 71 9.35 6.85 11.95
C SER A 71 7.90 7.16 12.29
N ALA A 72 7.03 7.28 11.28
CA ALA A 72 5.61 7.55 11.47
C ALA A 72 4.80 6.31 11.90
N VAL A 73 5.41 5.11 11.86
CA VAL A 73 4.75 3.85 12.19
C VAL A 73 4.76 3.67 13.71
N ILE A 74 3.57 3.61 14.31
CA ILE A 74 3.40 3.35 15.75
C ILE A 74 3.58 1.85 16.02
N ASN A 75 2.96 1.01 15.18
CA ASN A 75 3.05 -0.45 15.25
C ASN A 75 3.17 -1.02 13.83
N THR A 76 4.02 -2.03 13.64
CA THR A 76 4.09 -2.74 12.35
C THR A 76 2.72 -3.27 11.94
N THR A 77 2.31 -2.97 10.71
CA THR A 77 0.93 -3.12 10.23
C THR A 77 0.90 -3.46 8.74
N LEU A 78 -0.25 -3.90 8.24
CA LEU A 78 -0.57 -4.05 6.82
C LEU A 78 -1.91 -3.40 6.48
N ALA A 79 -2.09 -3.00 5.23
CA ALA A 79 -3.38 -2.63 4.66
C ALA A 79 -3.54 -3.29 3.29
N ILE A 80 -4.71 -3.85 3.00
CA ILE A 80 -4.97 -4.51 1.73
C ILE A 80 -6.02 -3.74 0.95
N GLY A 81 -5.70 -3.49 -0.30
CA GLY A 81 -6.51 -2.78 -1.26
C GLY A 81 -6.78 -3.60 -2.51
N ARG A 82 -8.01 -3.57 -3.02
CA ARG A 82 -8.33 -4.06 -4.35
C ARG A 82 -9.03 -2.98 -5.15
N THR A 83 -8.46 -2.63 -6.29
CA THR A 83 -9.01 -1.63 -7.21
C THR A 83 -10.15 -2.22 -8.05
N ARG A 84 -11.07 -1.35 -8.48
CA ARG A 84 -12.17 -1.72 -9.39
C ARG A 84 -11.68 -2.21 -10.74
N GLN A 85 -10.63 -1.57 -11.24
CA GLN A 85 -9.97 -1.90 -12.50
C GLN A 85 -8.48 -2.06 -12.25
N ASP A 86 -7.82 -2.75 -13.16
CA ASP A 86 -6.37 -2.80 -13.16
C ASP A 86 -5.80 -1.39 -13.35
N ILE A 87 -4.78 -1.04 -12.58
CA ILE A 87 -4.12 0.27 -12.63
C ILE A 87 -2.68 0.14 -13.14
N PRO A 88 -2.16 1.17 -13.83
CA PRO A 88 -0.77 1.18 -14.27
C PRO A 88 0.20 1.15 -13.09
N TRP A 89 1.14 0.21 -13.12
CA TRP A 89 2.24 0.04 -12.16
C TRP A 89 3.35 -0.77 -12.84
N GLU A 90 4.60 -0.39 -12.66
CA GLU A 90 5.74 -1.17 -13.17
C GLU A 90 5.83 -2.51 -12.42
N THR A 91 5.76 -3.63 -13.13
CA THR A 91 5.77 -4.98 -12.55
C THR A 91 6.88 -5.83 -13.17
N LEU A 92 7.21 -6.95 -12.53
CA LEU A 92 8.25 -7.87 -13.01
C LEU A 92 7.83 -8.62 -14.30
N ASP A 93 6.53 -8.88 -14.45
CA ASP A 93 5.93 -9.62 -15.57
C ASP A 93 5.25 -8.71 -16.61
N GLY A 94 5.23 -7.39 -16.38
CA GLY A 94 4.55 -6.42 -17.24
C GLY A 94 3.03 -6.36 -17.05
N SER A 95 2.46 -7.05 -16.06
CA SER A 95 1.05 -6.95 -15.70
C SER A 95 0.71 -5.60 -15.07
N SER A 96 -0.53 -5.15 -15.25
CA SER A 96 -1.11 -4.06 -14.46
C SER A 96 -1.51 -4.55 -13.06
N VAL A 97 -1.66 -3.67 -12.08
CA VAL A 97 -1.92 -4.06 -10.67
C VAL A 97 -3.40 -3.96 -10.33
N ARG A 98 -3.92 -4.93 -9.58
CA ARG A 98 -5.31 -4.94 -9.05
C ARG A 98 -5.37 -5.12 -7.54
N CYS A 99 -4.40 -5.81 -6.95
CA CYS A 99 -4.31 -6.04 -5.51
C CYS A 99 -3.05 -5.35 -4.95
N ILE A 100 -3.20 -4.58 -3.89
CA ILE A 100 -2.12 -3.83 -3.24
C ILE A 100 -2.12 -4.23 -1.76
N ILE A 101 -0.94 -4.56 -1.23
CA ILE A 101 -0.74 -5.07 0.14
C ILE A 101 0.31 -4.24 0.87
#